data_AF-L0DHG6-F1
#
_entry.id   AF-L0DHG6-F1
#
_cell.length_a   1.000
_cell.length_b   1.000
_cell.length_c   1.000
_cell.angle_alpha   90.00
_cell.angle_beta   90.00
_cell.angle_gamma   90.00
#
_symmetry.space_group_name_H-M   'P 1'
#
loop_
_entity.id
_entity.type
_entity.pdbx_description
1 polymer ?
#
loop_
_entity_poly.entity_id
_entity_poly.type
_entity_poly.pdbx_seq_one_letter_code
_entity_poly.pdbx_strand_id
1 'polypeptide(L)'
;MLSPVSPPTRRNRTGRRAWTLERLEERAVPATITVTSLADDGPGTLRAAITQANADTAADTILFAQDVRGTITLETALPDLSTTINIQGPGAKDLTVARNVWTSTPFSTFEVVQGADVILSGLTITGGTSLTAGGGINNSGELVVSNCTVSGNRGEYGGISNVDSGYLTIVDSTISGNRGPSFFGGGIYNSQSSTLAIHRSTISGNDSGTMGTSSGGGINNRGLMGITNSTISGNKTMGSGGGIYNGGTLTIISSTISGNATTDYRGSGEGGGIFNSGSMNILSSIVSGNKSSIGPMDISGAGNSLGYNIFFDVPDISLNPTDQTRTDAMLAPLADNGGPTFTQALLPGSPAIDSSVTINGVNTDQRNVPRPQGNAPDIGAFEAVGVVGARPTVVSLVRSSLRNQPTKLVLTFSAAMSSANAQDVSNYTLVPSGPAGRTRLHTRPIPITSAVYDPAAKTVTLTSRRLDARAYFRLTASGTPPAGLKSPNGVFLDGSGRGLPGSNYVAVIHGARALAPRENLAIKTGP
;
A
#
# COMPACT_ATOMS: atom_id res chain seq x y z
N MET A 1 69.38 -57.57 18.36
CA MET A 1 68.48 -56.41 18.43
C MET A 1 67.71 -56.48 19.75
N LEU A 2 67.66 -55.33 20.45
CA LEU A 2 66.69 -54.91 21.48
C LEU A 2 66.78 -55.52 22.90
N SER A 3 67.05 -54.62 23.85
CA SER A 3 67.03 -54.77 25.31
C SER A 3 65.61 -54.89 25.89
N PRO A 4 65.41 -55.55 27.05
CA PRO A 4 64.17 -55.44 27.82
C PRO A 4 64.28 -54.45 28.99
N VAL A 5 63.23 -53.64 29.17
CA VAL A 5 63.04 -52.63 30.22
C VAL A 5 62.20 -53.22 31.37
N SER A 6 62.60 -52.90 32.61
CA SER A 6 62.01 -53.30 33.90
C SER A 6 60.60 -52.75 34.17
N PRO A 7 59.79 -53.37 35.05
CA PRO A 7 58.41 -52.96 35.31
C PRO A 7 58.29 -51.89 36.42
N PRO A 8 57.26 -51.02 36.40
CA PRO A 8 56.98 -50.12 37.51
C PRO A 8 55.87 -50.62 38.45
N THR A 9 55.91 -50.02 39.64
CA THR A 9 55.30 -50.34 40.92
C THR A 9 53.84 -49.88 41.08
N ARG A 10 53.11 -50.58 41.96
CA ARG A 10 51.77 -50.24 42.48
C ARG A 10 51.78 -48.93 43.30
N ARG A 11 50.74 -48.10 43.14
CA ARG A 11 50.30 -47.12 44.17
C ARG A 11 48.79 -47.17 44.41
N ASN A 12 48.45 -46.85 45.66
CA ASN A 12 47.22 -47.13 46.40
C ASN A 12 45.94 -46.48 45.85
N ARG A 13 44.83 -47.25 45.88
CA ARG A 13 43.45 -46.75 45.79
C ARG A 13 42.97 -46.34 47.19
N THR A 14 42.78 -45.04 47.38
CA THR A 14 41.86 -44.50 48.39
C THR A 14 41.26 -43.23 47.83
N GLY A 15 40.02 -43.35 47.33
CA GLY A 15 39.21 -42.21 46.88
C GLY A 15 37.79 -42.50 47.29
N ARG A 16 37.34 -41.88 48.39
CA ARG A 16 35.94 -41.81 48.77
C ARG A 16 35.19 -41.16 47.61
N ARG A 17 34.22 -41.86 47.01
CA ARG A 17 33.28 -41.27 46.06
C ARG A 17 32.42 -40.28 46.82
N ALA A 18 32.74 -38.99 46.70
CA ALA A 18 31.80 -37.93 47.03
C ALA A 18 30.63 -38.04 46.06
N TRP A 19 29.42 -38.12 46.59
CA TRP A 19 28.21 -37.96 45.79
C TRP A 19 28.13 -36.48 45.45
N THR A 20 28.46 -36.12 44.21
CA THR A 20 28.21 -34.79 43.68
C THR A 20 26.76 -34.73 43.24
N LEU A 21 25.99 -33.84 43.86
CA LEU A 21 24.69 -33.43 43.35
C LEU A 21 24.98 -32.52 42.15
N GLU A 22 24.97 -33.07 40.95
CA GLU A 22 24.93 -32.23 39.74
C GLU A 22 23.50 -31.74 39.56
N ARG A 23 23.34 -30.41 39.45
CA ARG A 23 22.06 -29.78 39.13
C ARG A 23 21.73 -30.21 37.69
N LEU A 24 20.85 -31.20 37.55
CA LEU A 24 20.33 -31.64 36.25
C LEU A 24 19.44 -30.52 35.69
N GLU A 25 20.05 -29.70 34.82
CA GLU A 25 19.44 -28.74 33.89
C GLU A 25 18.66 -27.58 34.54
N GLU A 26 19.10 -26.34 34.32
CA GLU A 26 18.21 -25.17 34.36
C GLU A 26 17.25 -25.24 33.16
N ARG A 27 16.35 -26.21 33.15
CA ARG A 27 15.20 -26.17 32.24
C ARG A 27 14.18 -25.21 32.85
N ALA A 28 14.35 -23.93 32.56
CA ALA A 28 13.29 -22.96 32.74
C ALA A 28 12.20 -23.28 31.70
N VAL A 29 11.03 -23.71 32.19
CA VAL A 29 9.89 -24.09 31.36
C VAL A 29 9.16 -22.80 30.99
N PRO A 30 8.82 -22.58 29.71
CA PRO A 30 8.07 -21.39 29.31
C PRO A 30 6.84 -21.17 30.21
N ALA A 31 6.78 -20.04 30.91
CA ALA A 31 5.66 -19.75 31.79
C ALA A 31 4.54 -19.08 30.99
N THR A 32 3.30 -19.45 31.31
CA THR A 32 2.12 -18.72 30.85
C THR A 32 1.62 -17.85 31.99
N ILE A 33 1.69 -16.53 31.82
CA ILE A 33 1.27 -15.54 32.80
C ILE A 33 -0.05 -14.95 32.33
N THR A 34 -1.08 -15.00 33.18
CA THR A 34 -2.42 -14.52 32.80
C THR A 34 -2.72 -13.18 33.47
N VAL A 35 -3.01 -12.16 32.65
CA VAL A 35 -3.56 -10.88 33.08
C VAL A 35 -5.06 -11.04 33.32
N THR A 36 -5.53 -10.62 34.48
CA THR A 36 -6.92 -10.74 34.95
C THR A 36 -7.57 -9.40 35.29
N SER A 37 -6.84 -8.29 35.12
CA SER A 37 -7.30 -6.95 35.48
C SER A 37 -6.90 -5.90 34.44
N LEU A 38 -7.78 -4.92 34.24
CA LEU A 38 -7.52 -3.72 33.42
C LEU A 38 -6.84 -2.59 34.22
N ALA A 39 -6.60 -2.78 35.52
CA ALA A 39 -5.91 -1.77 36.33
C ALA A 39 -4.46 -1.56 35.87
N ASP A 40 -3.91 -0.36 36.13
CA ASP A 40 -2.52 -0.03 35.79
C ASP A 40 -1.49 -0.83 36.61
N ASP A 41 -1.79 -1.06 37.90
CA ASP A 41 -0.87 -1.70 38.84
C ASP A 41 -1.62 -2.58 39.84
N GLY A 42 -0.84 -3.43 40.53
CA GLY A 42 -1.32 -4.44 41.47
C GLY A 42 -1.40 -5.84 40.85
N PRO A 43 -1.81 -6.84 41.66
CA PRO A 43 -1.88 -8.23 41.22
C PRO A 43 -2.81 -8.42 40.01
N GLY A 44 -2.39 -9.26 39.06
CA GLY A 44 -3.19 -9.61 37.88
C GLY A 44 -3.21 -8.57 36.77
N THR A 45 -2.42 -7.49 36.87
CA THR A 45 -2.29 -6.47 35.82
C THR A 45 -1.23 -6.83 34.78
N LEU A 46 -1.26 -6.16 33.63
CA LEU A 46 -0.22 -6.27 32.61
C LEU A 46 1.16 -5.90 33.18
N ARG A 47 1.22 -4.86 34.02
CA ARG A 47 2.45 -4.43 34.69
C ARG A 47 3.05 -5.55 35.54
N ALA A 48 2.25 -6.16 36.42
CA ALA A 48 2.70 -7.27 37.25
C ALA A 48 3.14 -8.47 36.40
N ALA A 49 2.44 -8.75 35.29
CA ALA A 49 2.79 -9.83 34.38
C ALA A 49 4.15 -9.59 33.68
N ILE A 50 4.42 -8.36 33.23
CA ILE A 50 5.72 -7.99 32.65
C ILE A 50 6.83 -8.09 33.69
N THR A 51 6.61 -7.58 34.91
CA THR A 51 7.61 -7.70 35.99
C THR A 51 7.93 -9.16 36.30
N GLN A 52 6.93 -10.04 36.30
CA GLN A 52 7.13 -11.47 36.47
C GLN A 52 7.93 -12.07 35.30
N ALA A 53 7.57 -11.74 34.05
CA ALA A 53 8.25 -12.25 32.87
C ALA A 53 9.72 -11.80 32.77
N ASN A 54 10.01 -10.56 33.16
CA ASN A 54 11.38 -10.04 33.18
C ASN A 54 12.26 -10.69 34.26
N ALA A 55 11.65 -11.30 35.28
CA ALA A 55 12.39 -12.00 36.33
C ALA A 55 12.77 -13.44 35.92
N ASP A 56 12.19 -13.96 34.84
CA ASP A 56 12.52 -15.25 34.25
C ASP A 56 13.43 -15.07 33.02
N THR A 57 14.45 -15.92 32.91
CA THR A 57 15.33 -15.94 31.73
C THR A 57 14.80 -16.87 30.63
N ALA A 58 13.81 -17.71 30.91
CA ALA A 58 13.07 -18.43 29.89
C ALA A 58 12.12 -17.51 29.10
N ALA A 59 11.68 -18.02 27.96
CA ALA A 59 10.65 -17.38 27.15
C ALA A 59 9.27 -17.49 27.82
N ASP A 60 8.61 -16.37 28.01
CA ASP A 60 7.29 -16.32 28.65
C ASP A 60 6.20 -15.85 27.70
N THR A 61 4.98 -16.34 27.94
CA THR A 61 3.78 -15.88 27.24
C THR A 61 2.83 -15.19 28.20
N ILE A 62 2.53 -13.93 27.92
CA ILE A 62 1.52 -13.13 28.64
C ILE A 62 0.21 -13.22 27.85
N LEU A 63 -0.80 -13.82 28.47
CA LEU A 63 -2.17 -13.93 27.95
C LEU A 63 -3.13 -13.06 28.78
N PHE A 64 -4.29 -12.76 28.21
CA PHE A 64 -5.36 -12.06 28.92
C PHE A 64 -6.52 -13.01 29.16
N ALA A 65 -7.09 -12.98 30.37
CA ALA A 65 -8.32 -13.70 30.67
C ALA A 65 -9.46 -13.20 29.76
N GLN A 66 -10.45 -14.07 29.51
CA GLN A 66 -11.47 -13.85 28.48
C GLN A 66 -12.30 -12.57 28.69
N ASP A 67 -12.45 -12.16 29.95
CA ASP A 67 -13.17 -10.99 30.44
C ASP A 67 -12.34 -9.70 30.47
N VAL A 68 -11.02 -9.78 30.27
CA VAL A 68 -10.14 -8.60 30.22
C VAL A 68 -10.22 -7.97 28.83
N ARG A 69 -11.27 -7.17 28.63
CA ARG A 69 -11.55 -6.41 27.40
C ARG A 69 -11.85 -4.95 27.76
N GLY A 70 -11.28 -4.01 27.02
CA GLY A 70 -11.39 -2.58 27.29
C GLY A 70 -10.04 -1.89 27.28
N THR A 71 -9.86 -0.87 28.12
CA THR A 71 -8.65 -0.05 28.15
C THR A 71 -7.88 -0.24 29.44
N ILE A 72 -6.61 -0.62 29.33
CA ILE A 72 -5.61 -0.48 30.38
C ILE A 72 -5.08 0.96 30.28
N THR A 73 -5.43 1.79 31.26
CA THR A 73 -5.01 3.19 31.33
C THR A 73 -3.76 3.29 32.19
N LEU A 74 -2.61 3.55 31.59
CA LEU A 74 -1.31 3.59 32.27
C LEU A 74 -1.08 4.94 32.93
N GLU A 75 -0.83 4.95 34.25
CA GLU A 75 -0.48 6.17 35.00
C GLU A 75 1.04 6.43 34.98
N THR A 76 1.83 5.37 34.80
CA THR A 76 3.29 5.42 34.67
C THR A 76 3.78 4.49 33.55
N ALA A 77 5.04 4.66 33.12
CA ALA A 77 5.66 3.78 32.14
C ALA A 77 5.58 2.31 32.60
N LEU A 78 5.23 1.39 31.70
CA LEU A 78 5.36 -0.05 31.96
C LEU A 78 6.83 -0.40 32.20
N PRO A 79 7.13 -1.49 32.93
CA PRO A 79 8.51 -1.99 33.01
C PRO A 79 9.01 -2.34 31.60
N ASP A 80 10.27 -2.02 31.31
CA ASP A 80 10.87 -2.33 30.02
C ASP A 80 10.86 -3.84 29.75
N LEU A 81 10.61 -4.23 28.50
CA LEU A 81 10.62 -5.64 28.09
C LEU A 81 12.07 -6.07 27.89
N SER A 82 12.59 -6.88 28.80
CA SER A 82 14.03 -7.19 28.90
C SER A 82 14.42 -8.65 28.63
N THR A 83 13.45 -9.53 28.44
CA THR A 83 13.65 -10.96 28.20
C THR A 83 12.84 -11.41 26.97
N THR A 84 12.77 -12.71 26.71
CA THR A 84 11.94 -13.22 25.61
C THR A 84 10.47 -13.25 26.05
N ILE A 85 9.64 -12.34 25.53
CA ILE A 85 8.25 -12.15 25.98
C ILE A 85 7.29 -12.11 24.80
N ASN A 86 6.27 -12.98 24.85
CA ASN A 86 5.16 -12.97 23.90
C ASN A 86 3.87 -12.46 24.56
N ILE A 87 3.46 -11.24 24.25
CA ILE A 87 2.22 -10.62 24.73
C ILE A 87 1.11 -10.83 23.69
N GLN A 88 0.10 -11.64 24.04
CA GLN A 88 -1.03 -11.95 23.15
C GLN A 88 -2.33 -11.38 23.70
N GLY A 89 -2.71 -10.21 23.17
CA GLY A 89 -4.00 -9.60 23.41
C GLY A 89 -5.16 -10.38 22.77
N PRO A 90 -6.40 -10.19 23.26
CA PRO A 90 -7.59 -10.84 22.71
C PRO A 90 -7.97 -10.36 21.30
N GLY A 91 -7.32 -9.30 20.79
CA GLY A 91 -7.57 -8.68 19.50
C GLY A 91 -7.50 -7.16 19.59
N ALA A 92 -6.98 -6.48 18.57
CA ALA A 92 -6.77 -5.03 18.62
C ALA A 92 -8.06 -4.22 18.85
N LYS A 93 -9.23 -4.76 18.46
CA LYS A 93 -10.54 -4.15 18.73
C LYS A 93 -11.02 -4.33 20.18
N ASP A 94 -10.44 -5.27 20.90
CA ASP A 94 -10.92 -5.75 22.20
C ASP A 94 -10.07 -5.25 23.37
N LEU A 95 -8.78 -5.00 23.17
CA LEU A 95 -7.88 -4.52 24.20
C LEU A 95 -7.04 -3.34 23.74
N THR A 96 -7.14 -2.24 24.49
CA THR A 96 -6.35 -1.03 24.33
C THR A 96 -5.39 -0.88 25.50
N VAL A 97 -4.12 -0.67 25.23
CA VAL A 97 -3.11 -0.20 26.19
C VAL A 97 -2.85 1.25 25.87
N ALA A 98 -3.23 2.14 26.78
CA ALA A 98 -3.18 3.57 26.56
C ALA A 98 -2.48 4.28 27.69
N ARG A 99 -1.57 5.20 27.36
CA ARG A 99 -1.08 6.16 28.35
C ARG A 99 -2.22 7.09 28.77
N ASN A 100 -2.35 7.34 30.08
CA ASN A 100 -3.28 8.34 30.60
C ASN A 100 -2.89 9.74 30.10
N VAL A 101 -3.80 10.39 29.37
CA VAL A 101 -3.61 11.74 28.81
C VAL A 101 -3.42 12.82 29.87
N TRP A 102 -3.87 12.58 31.11
CA TRP A 102 -3.76 13.52 32.23
C TRP A 102 -2.43 13.44 32.99
N THR A 103 -1.60 12.42 32.70
CA THR A 103 -0.27 12.35 33.29
C THR A 103 0.62 13.43 32.69
N SER A 104 1.44 14.09 33.52
CA SER A 104 2.37 15.13 33.07
C SER A 104 3.67 14.55 32.51
N THR A 105 4.05 13.34 32.96
CA THR A 105 5.27 12.68 32.52
C THR A 105 5.04 12.01 31.16
N PRO A 106 5.84 12.34 30.12
CA PRO A 106 5.83 11.61 28.85
C PRO A 106 6.55 10.27 29.03
N PHE A 107 5.97 9.19 28.50
CA PHE A 107 6.61 7.89 28.33
C PHE A 107 6.09 7.16 27.09
N SER A 108 6.95 6.32 26.53
CA SER A 108 6.60 5.31 25.53
C SER A 108 5.64 4.29 26.15
N THR A 109 4.64 3.80 25.41
CA THR A 109 3.73 2.78 25.96
C THR A 109 4.45 1.46 26.22
N PHE A 110 5.31 1.04 25.29
CA PHE A 110 6.20 -0.10 25.42
C PHE A 110 7.64 0.30 25.09
N GLU A 111 8.58 -0.24 25.87
CA GLU A 111 10.01 -0.14 25.64
C GLU A 111 10.60 -1.54 25.56
N VAL A 112 11.32 -1.84 24.47
CA VAL A 112 12.00 -3.12 24.24
C VAL A 112 13.49 -2.87 24.25
N VAL A 113 14.19 -3.45 25.23
CA VAL A 113 15.62 -3.19 25.41
C VAL A 113 16.47 -4.04 24.45
N GLN A 114 17.73 -3.65 24.29
CA GLN A 114 18.67 -4.41 23.48
C GLN A 114 18.86 -5.84 24.01
N GLY A 115 18.77 -6.82 23.11
CA GLY A 115 18.91 -8.25 23.43
C GLY A 115 17.61 -8.95 23.84
N ALA A 116 16.50 -8.22 24.00
CA ALA A 116 15.17 -8.82 24.18
C ALA A 116 14.59 -9.32 22.85
N ASP A 117 13.74 -10.35 22.94
CA ASP A 117 12.96 -10.91 21.81
C ASP A 117 11.48 -10.86 22.17
N VAL A 118 10.74 -9.96 21.54
CA VAL A 118 9.40 -9.60 21.93
C VAL A 118 8.42 -9.79 20.79
N ILE A 119 7.26 -10.39 21.10
CA ILE A 119 6.10 -10.40 20.21
C ILE A 119 4.96 -9.65 20.89
N LEU A 120 4.45 -8.62 20.22
CA LEU A 120 3.23 -7.92 20.59
C LEU A 120 2.15 -8.28 19.59
N SER A 121 1.07 -8.92 20.06
CA SER A 121 -0.03 -9.31 19.18
C SER A 121 -1.42 -8.98 19.70
N GLY A 122 -2.33 -8.58 18.81
CA GLY A 122 -3.74 -8.39 19.16
C GLY A 122 -4.01 -7.24 20.12
N LEU A 123 -3.25 -6.14 20.04
CA LEU A 123 -3.36 -4.97 20.92
C LEU A 123 -3.64 -3.68 20.13
N THR A 124 -4.40 -2.77 20.71
CA THR A 124 -4.32 -1.34 20.36
C THR A 124 -3.36 -0.63 21.32
N ILE A 125 -2.41 0.14 20.79
CA ILE A 125 -1.36 0.86 21.53
C ILE A 125 -1.51 2.35 21.20
N THR A 126 -1.89 3.17 22.18
CA THR A 126 -2.30 4.56 21.93
C THR A 126 -1.97 5.56 23.04
N GLY A 127 -2.00 6.85 22.70
CA GLY A 127 -1.83 7.97 23.64
C GLY A 127 -0.42 8.13 24.21
N GLY A 128 0.48 7.21 23.89
CA GLY A 128 1.87 7.24 24.34
C GLY A 128 2.58 8.49 23.81
N THR A 129 3.42 9.08 24.65
CA THR A 129 4.09 10.36 24.35
C THR A 129 5.54 10.28 24.78
N SER A 130 6.49 10.60 23.91
CA SER A 130 7.91 10.59 24.27
C SER A 130 8.63 11.83 23.73
N LEU A 131 9.60 12.32 24.50
CA LEU A 131 10.44 13.45 24.10
C LEU A 131 11.71 13.04 23.38
N THR A 132 12.07 11.74 23.41
CA THR A 132 13.35 11.21 22.91
C THR A 132 13.20 9.92 22.09
N ALA A 133 11.98 9.38 21.99
CA ALA A 133 11.69 8.10 21.37
C ALA A 133 10.35 8.12 20.60
N GLY A 134 9.90 6.97 20.11
CA GLY A 134 8.54 6.75 19.64
C GLY A 134 7.53 6.78 20.79
N GLY A 135 6.39 7.43 20.60
CA GLY A 135 5.40 7.58 21.67
C GLY A 135 4.71 6.26 22.02
N GLY A 136 4.42 5.43 21.03
CA GLY A 136 3.78 4.13 21.25
C GLY A 136 4.81 3.09 21.68
N ILE A 137 5.84 2.92 20.84
CA ILE A 137 6.84 1.88 21.02
C ILE A 137 8.24 2.46 20.81
N ASN A 138 9.15 2.14 21.72
CA ASN A 138 10.59 2.31 21.54
C ASN A 138 11.27 0.94 21.48
N ASN A 139 11.91 0.60 20.37
CA ASN A 139 12.57 -0.69 20.18
C ASN A 139 14.08 -0.54 19.99
N SER A 140 14.83 -1.20 20.84
CA SER A 140 16.28 -1.44 20.71
C SER A 140 16.62 -2.94 20.62
N GLY A 141 15.62 -3.83 20.70
CA GLY A 141 15.76 -5.30 20.62
C GLY A 141 15.18 -5.90 19.35
N GLU A 142 14.78 -7.17 19.42
CA GLU A 142 14.00 -7.86 18.38
C GLU A 142 12.52 -7.79 18.72
N LEU A 143 11.72 -7.21 17.83
CA LEU A 143 10.30 -6.95 18.04
C LEU A 143 9.46 -7.34 16.83
N VAL A 144 8.46 -8.17 17.06
CA VAL A 144 7.36 -8.44 16.12
C VAL A 144 6.08 -7.76 16.60
N VAL A 145 5.51 -6.90 15.77
CA VAL A 145 4.19 -6.28 15.97
C VAL A 145 3.21 -6.94 14.99
N SER A 146 2.28 -7.73 15.53
CA SER A 146 1.39 -8.59 14.74
C SER A 146 -0.08 -8.36 15.06
N ASN A 147 -0.93 -8.13 14.05
CA ASN A 147 -2.38 -7.92 14.28
C ASN A 147 -2.66 -6.81 15.32
N CYS A 148 -1.81 -5.79 15.35
CA CYS A 148 -1.88 -4.68 16.30
C CYS A 148 -2.31 -3.39 15.60
N THR A 149 -2.83 -2.45 16.40
CA THR A 149 -3.03 -1.06 15.98
C THR A 149 -2.16 -0.14 16.84
N VAL A 150 -1.20 0.55 16.23
CA VAL A 150 -0.40 1.59 16.89
C VAL A 150 -0.88 2.94 16.39
N SER A 151 -1.62 3.67 17.23
CA SER A 151 -2.30 4.88 16.77
C SER A 151 -2.36 6.02 17.76
N GLY A 152 -2.40 7.26 17.25
CA GLY A 152 -2.57 8.43 18.10
C GLY A 152 -1.43 8.67 19.09
N ASN A 153 -0.23 8.15 18.80
CA ASN A 153 0.94 8.32 19.64
C ASN A 153 1.78 9.52 19.18
N ARG A 154 2.50 10.13 20.13
CA ARG A 154 3.30 11.34 19.90
C ARG A 154 4.71 11.23 20.49
N GLY A 155 5.65 10.68 19.73
CA GLY A 155 7.07 10.65 20.08
C GLY A 155 7.88 11.68 19.31
N GLU A 156 9.11 11.99 19.73
CA GLU A 156 10.08 12.73 18.91
C GLU A 156 10.24 12.08 17.53
N TYR A 157 10.22 10.75 17.51
CA TYR A 157 10.34 9.90 16.32
C TYR A 157 9.00 9.32 15.84
N GLY A 158 7.88 9.94 16.23
CA GLY A 158 6.53 9.54 15.80
C GLY A 158 5.92 8.45 16.68
N GLY A 159 5.25 7.49 16.06
CA GLY A 159 4.57 6.39 16.76
C GLY A 159 5.52 5.31 17.27
N ILE A 160 6.47 4.89 16.42
CA ILE A 160 7.42 3.82 16.71
C ILE A 160 8.84 4.30 16.39
N SER A 161 9.78 4.12 17.32
CA SER A 161 11.22 4.22 17.06
C SER A 161 11.87 2.85 17.07
N ASN A 162 12.65 2.56 16.04
CA ASN A 162 13.52 1.40 15.95
C ASN A 162 14.98 1.88 15.90
N VAL A 163 15.73 1.65 16.98
CA VAL A 163 17.04 2.26 17.24
C VAL A 163 18.05 1.22 17.75
N ASP A 164 19.30 1.62 17.93
CA ASP A 164 20.36 0.81 18.57
C ASP A 164 20.57 -0.61 18.03
N SER A 165 20.38 -0.78 16.71
CA SER A 165 20.44 -2.07 16.00
C SER A 165 19.23 -2.97 16.24
N GLY A 166 18.08 -2.35 16.54
CA GLY A 166 16.80 -3.04 16.68
C GLY A 166 16.31 -3.66 15.38
N TYR A 167 15.62 -4.78 15.53
CA TYR A 167 14.94 -5.50 14.46
C TYR A 167 13.44 -5.40 14.68
N LEU A 168 12.75 -4.73 13.76
CA LEU A 168 11.31 -4.53 13.84
C LEU A 168 10.62 -5.21 12.66
N THR A 169 9.75 -6.17 12.95
CA THR A 169 8.84 -6.77 11.97
C THR A 169 7.40 -6.33 12.26
N ILE A 170 6.76 -5.69 11.29
CA ILE A 170 5.36 -5.29 11.35
C ILE A 170 4.58 -6.17 10.40
N VAL A 171 3.61 -6.92 10.92
CA VAL A 171 2.82 -7.88 10.15
C VAL A 171 1.34 -7.74 10.45
N ASP A 172 0.51 -7.72 9.41
CA ASP A 172 -0.95 -7.69 9.54
C ASP A 172 -1.44 -6.56 10.49
N SER A 173 -0.73 -5.43 10.54
CA SER A 173 -0.91 -4.38 11.57
C SER A 173 -1.18 -3.01 10.96
N THR A 174 -1.80 -2.13 11.76
CA THR A 174 -2.12 -0.76 11.37
C THR A 174 -1.33 0.25 12.19
N ILE A 175 -0.53 1.09 11.54
CA ILE A 175 0.19 2.21 12.16
C ILE A 175 -0.43 3.51 11.67
N SER A 176 -1.23 4.19 12.51
CA SER A 176 -2.04 5.31 12.02
C SER A 176 -2.20 6.51 12.94
N GLY A 177 -2.31 7.70 12.36
CA GLY A 177 -2.58 8.92 13.13
C GLY A 177 -1.51 9.24 14.19
N ASN A 178 -0.29 8.72 14.02
CA ASN A 178 0.82 9.05 14.92
C ASN A 178 1.52 10.33 14.45
N ARG A 179 2.17 11.03 15.39
CA ARG A 179 2.74 12.34 15.12
C ARG A 179 4.15 12.53 15.69
N GLY A 180 5.09 12.90 14.83
CA GLY A 180 6.41 13.43 15.20
C GLY A 180 6.33 14.96 15.29
N PRO A 181 6.60 15.62 16.43
CA PRO A 181 6.41 17.06 16.56
C PRO A 181 7.55 17.89 15.96
N SER A 182 8.75 17.31 15.76
CA SER A 182 9.96 18.09 15.56
C SER A 182 10.70 17.78 14.24
N PHE A 183 11.24 16.57 14.05
CA PHE A 183 12.27 16.38 13.00
C PHE A 183 12.17 15.11 12.16
N PHE A 184 11.63 13.99 12.66
CA PHE A 184 11.71 12.72 11.94
C PHE A 184 10.48 11.86 12.19
N GLY A 185 9.92 11.28 11.11
CA GLY A 185 8.96 10.17 11.20
C GLY A 185 7.61 10.55 11.83
N GLY A 186 6.52 10.56 11.07
CA GLY A 186 5.20 10.66 11.70
C GLY A 186 4.77 9.32 12.31
N GLY A 187 4.89 8.25 11.52
CA GLY A 187 4.52 6.90 11.92
C GLY A 187 5.67 6.12 12.54
N ILE A 188 6.72 5.87 11.74
CA ILE A 188 7.84 5.01 12.11
C ILE A 188 9.18 5.70 11.79
N TYR A 189 10.12 5.62 12.72
CA TYR A 189 11.51 5.94 12.50
C TYR A 189 12.37 4.68 12.59
N ASN A 190 13.17 4.42 11.56
CA ASN A 190 14.16 3.33 11.55
C ASN A 190 15.57 3.92 11.48
N SER A 191 16.36 3.75 12.53
CA SER A 191 17.70 4.32 12.64
C SER A 191 18.70 3.65 11.69
N GLN A 192 19.89 4.25 11.54
CA GLN A 192 20.88 3.84 10.56
C GLN A 192 21.38 2.39 10.72
N SER A 193 21.48 1.90 11.95
CA SER A 193 21.94 0.52 12.23
C SER A 193 20.80 -0.49 12.35
N SER A 194 19.55 -0.06 12.14
CA SER A 194 18.36 -0.85 12.46
C SER A 194 17.68 -1.43 11.22
N THR A 195 16.95 -2.52 11.40
CA THR A 195 16.25 -3.24 10.32
C THR A 195 14.73 -3.21 10.53
N LEU A 196 14.00 -2.87 9.48
CA LEU A 196 12.54 -2.80 9.46
C LEU A 196 11.97 -3.66 8.32
N ALA A 197 11.11 -4.61 8.68
CA ALA A 197 10.35 -5.42 7.73
C ALA A 197 8.85 -5.14 7.89
N ILE A 198 8.15 -4.84 6.80
CA ILE A 198 6.71 -4.53 6.81
C ILE A 198 5.99 -5.45 5.83
N HIS A 199 5.01 -6.21 6.35
CA HIS A 199 4.24 -7.19 5.60
C HIS A 199 2.74 -7.02 5.84
N ARG A 200 1.94 -6.99 4.77
CA ARG A 200 0.47 -7.01 4.86
C ARG A 200 -0.13 -5.97 5.82
N SER A 201 0.52 -4.81 5.90
CA SER A 201 0.24 -3.80 6.93
C SER A 201 -0.16 -2.47 6.31
N THR A 202 -0.80 -1.63 7.12
CA THR A 202 -1.26 -0.30 6.70
C THR A 202 -0.60 0.79 7.52
N ILE A 203 0.13 1.68 6.86
CA ILE A 203 0.72 2.88 7.48
C ILE A 203 -0.04 4.09 6.94
N SER A 204 -0.87 4.73 7.76
CA SER A 204 -1.77 5.76 7.25
C SER A 204 -2.04 6.95 8.15
N GLY A 205 -2.27 8.12 7.54
CA GLY A 205 -2.67 9.31 8.30
C GLY A 205 -1.64 9.80 9.32
N ASN A 206 -0.37 9.38 9.21
CA ASN A 206 0.68 9.83 10.11
C ASN A 206 1.26 11.17 9.66
N ASP A 207 1.79 11.95 10.61
CA ASP A 207 2.22 13.33 10.40
C ASP A 207 3.57 13.61 11.10
N SER A 208 4.63 13.94 10.35
CA SER A 208 5.95 14.23 10.96
C SER A 208 6.13 15.67 11.44
N GLY A 209 5.05 16.45 11.55
CA GLY A 209 5.05 17.74 12.22
C GLY A 209 5.22 18.93 11.28
N THR A 210 5.24 20.14 11.88
CA THR A 210 5.01 21.39 11.15
C THR A 210 6.27 22.20 10.84
N MET A 211 7.45 21.64 11.03
CA MET A 211 8.70 22.34 10.74
C MET A 211 9.23 21.84 9.39
N GLY A 212 9.61 22.75 8.47
CA GLY A 212 10.00 22.38 7.10
C GLY A 212 11.25 21.50 6.95
N THR A 213 11.87 21.08 8.06
CA THR A 213 12.96 20.09 8.09
C THR A 213 12.48 18.67 8.38
N SER A 214 11.20 18.48 8.72
CA SER A 214 10.60 17.18 9.03
C SER A 214 10.65 16.25 7.81
N SER A 215 11.02 14.99 8.02
CA SER A 215 11.14 14.01 6.92
C SER A 215 10.39 12.73 7.23
N GLY A 216 9.69 12.17 6.24
CA GLY A 216 9.02 10.87 6.35
C GLY A 216 7.71 10.94 7.13
N GLY A 217 6.64 11.43 6.50
CA GLY A 217 5.33 11.55 7.16
C GLY A 217 4.81 10.21 7.66
N GLY A 218 4.88 9.17 6.83
CA GLY A 218 4.62 7.79 7.23
C GLY A 218 5.85 7.18 7.89
N ILE A 219 6.95 7.10 7.15
CA ILE A 219 8.17 6.39 7.56
C ILE A 219 9.40 7.24 7.24
N ASN A 220 10.31 7.35 8.21
CA ASN A 220 11.66 7.85 8.01
C ASN A 220 12.66 6.70 8.18
N ASN A 221 13.24 6.25 7.08
CA ASN A 221 14.21 5.17 7.06
C ASN A 221 15.64 5.70 6.90
N ARG A 222 16.50 5.38 7.85
CA ARG A 222 17.95 5.58 7.77
C ARG A 222 18.72 4.25 7.67
N GLY A 223 18.11 3.12 8.03
CA GLY A 223 18.71 1.79 8.01
C GLY A 223 18.22 0.91 6.85
N LEU A 224 18.06 -0.38 7.11
CA LEU A 224 17.54 -1.35 6.14
C LEU A 224 16.03 -1.47 6.27
N MET A 225 15.30 -1.32 5.16
CA MET A 225 13.85 -1.44 5.12
C MET A 225 13.35 -2.30 3.95
N GLY A 226 12.48 -3.25 4.26
CA GLY A 226 11.74 -4.05 3.29
C GLY A 226 10.23 -3.88 3.47
N ILE A 227 9.51 -3.68 2.36
CA ILE A 227 8.05 -3.49 2.36
C ILE A 227 7.44 -4.46 1.35
N THR A 228 6.48 -5.28 1.78
CA THR A 228 5.79 -6.24 0.92
C THR A 228 4.30 -6.28 1.19
N ASN A 229 3.48 -6.32 0.13
CA ASN A 229 2.03 -6.42 0.22
C ASN A 229 1.41 -5.41 1.19
N SER A 230 1.92 -4.19 1.24
CA SER A 230 1.51 -3.20 2.25
C SER A 230 0.98 -1.93 1.61
N THR A 231 0.09 -1.24 2.33
CA THR A 231 -0.50 0.02 1.89
C THR A 231 0.01 1.17 2.74
N ILE A 232 0.58 2.19 2.09
CA ILE A 232 1.09 3.40 2.76
C ILE A 232 0.32 4.58 2.18
N SER A 233 -0.60 5.16 2.96
CA SER A 233 -1.55 6.12 2.41
C SER A 233 -1.93 7.27 3.33
N GLY A 234 -2.14 8.45 2.75
CA GLY A 234 -2.63 9.61 3.48
C GLY A 234 -1.67 10.15 4.54
N ASN A 235 -0.38 9.79 4.48
CA ASN A 235 0.63 10.33 5.38
C ASN A 235 1.13 11.68 4.88
N LYS A 236 1.55 12.55 5.80
CA LYS A 236 1.97 13.91 5.47
C LYS A 236 3.20 14.37 6.23
N THR A 237 3.97 15.24 5.60
CA THR A 237 5.10 15.95 6.19
C THR A 237 5.13 17.40 5.68
N MET A 238 5.84 18.30 6.36
CA MET A 238 6.17 19.62 5.82
C MET A 238 7.54 19.69 5.12
N GLY A 239 8.37 18.63 5.20
CA GLY A 239 9.59 18.50 4.39
C GLY A 239 9.41 17.48 3.27
N SER A 240 10.33 16.51 3.14
CA SER A 240 10.34 15.55 2.03
C SER A 240 9.89 14.15 2.44
N GLY A 241 9.33 13.40 1.49
CA GLY A 241 8.87 12.03 1.73
C GLY A 241 7.56 12.00 2.51
N GLY A 242 6.45 12.42 1.89
CA GLY A 242 5.13 12.41 2.52
C GLY A 242 4.75 11.02 3.04
N GLY A 243 4.92 9.99 2.20
CA GLY A 243 4.80 8.60 2.59
C GLY A 243 6.08 8.12 3.25
N ILE A 244 7.16 8.12 2.48
CA ILE A 244 8.45 7.57 2.90
C ILE A 244 9.57 8.58 2.60
N TYR A 245 10.39 8.84 3.60
CA TYR A 245 11.75 9.36 3.40
C TYR A 245 12.74 8.21 3.54
N ASN A 246 13.56 7.96 2.53
CA ASN A 246 14.61 6.95 2.56
C ASN A 246 16.01 7.57 2.45
N GLY A 247 16.76 7.54 3.54
CA GLY A 247 18.19 7.80 3.56
C GLY A 247 19.06 6.54 3.71
N GLY A 248 18.43 5.36 3.83
CA GLY A 248 19.11 4.07 3.97
C GLY A 248 18.90 3.17 2.74
N THR A 249 18.63 1.88 2.97
CA THR A 249 18.29 0.92 1.91
C THR A 249 16.80 0.58 1.97
N LEU A 250 16.12 0.66 0.82
CA LEU A 250 14.70 0.39 0.69
C LEU A 250 14.43 -0.62 -0.42
N THR A 251 13.69 -1.68 -0.11
CA THR A 251 13.11 -2.58 -1.11
C THR A 251 11.59 -2.61 -0.97
N ILE A 252 10.88 -2.35 -2.07
CA ILE A 252 9.42 -2.35 -2.11
C ILE A 252 8.94 -3.37 -3.13
N ILE A 253 8.04 -4.27 -2.69
CA ILE A 253 7.49 -5.34 -3.52
C ILE A 253 5.97 -5.38 -3.36
N SER A 254 5.24 -5.44 -4.47
CA SER A 254 3.78 -5.66 -4.48
C SER A 254 3.04 -4.78 -3.48
N SER A 255 3.39 -3.49 -3.41
CA SER A 255 2.87 -2.57 -2.39
C SER A 255 2.22 -1.34 -3.03
N THR A 256 1.35 -0.66 -2.28
CA THR A 256 0.62 0.52 -2.75
C THR A 256 0.98 1.73 -1.89
N ILE A 257 1.55 2.76 -2.50
CA ILE A 257 1.97 4.01 -1.85
C ILE A 257 1.21 5.16 -2.51
N SER A 258 0.15 5.64 -1.86
CA SER A 258 -0.77 6.57 -2.51
C SER A 258 -1.37 7.64 -1.60
N GLY A 259 -1.73 8.78 -2.16
CA GLY A 259 -2.41 9.84 -1.40
C GLY A 259 -1.55 10.45 -0.29
N ASN A 260 -0.24 10.24 -0.31
CA ASN A 260 0.68 10.86 0.63
C ASN A 260 1.09 12.25 0.14
N ALA A 261 1.42 13.16 1.05
CA ALA A 261 1.63 14.55 0.70
C ALA A 261 2.82 15.19 1.42
N THR A 262 3.58 16.01 0.71
CA THR A 262 4.32 17.10 1.35
C THR A 262 3.40 18.33 1.42
N THR A 263 3.36 18.98 2.57
CA THR A 263 2.52 20.13 2.88
C THR A 263 3.39 21.36 3.02
N ASP A 264 2.99 22.44 2.38
CA ASP A 264 3.92 23.47 1.95
C ASP A 264 4.44 24.35 3.10
N TYR A 265 5.66 24.09 3.58
CA TYR A 265 6.46 25.12 4.25
C TYR A 265 7.56 25.57 3.29
N ARG A 266 7.34 26.72 2.65
CA ARG A 266 8.31 27.41 1.78
C ARG A 266 8.64 26.73 0.43
N GLY A 267 7.82 25.79 -0.06
CA GLY A 267 7.95 25.29 -1.43
C GLY A 267 9.06 24.28 -1.68
N SER A 268 9.61 23.62 -0.65
CA SER A 268 10.80 22.75 -0.80
C SER A 268 10.55 21.25 -0.57
N GLY A 269 9.31 20.82 -0.30
CA GLY A 269 9.00 19.42 -0.03
C GLY A 269 8.88 18.60 -1.31
N GLU A 270 9.77 17.61 -1.48
CA GLU A 270 9.80 16.71 -2.63
C GLU A 270 9.31 15.29 -2.29
N GLY A 271 8.90 14.52 -3.30
CA GLY A 271 8.57 13.11 -3.12
C GLY A 271 7.37 12.91 -2.20
N GLY A 272 6.19 13.34 -2.66
CA GLY A 272 4.93 13.15 -1.93
C GLY A 272 4.74 11.70 -1.50
N GLY A 273 4.98 10.76 -2.42
CA GLY A 273 5.02 9.33 -2.11
C GLY A 273 6.33 8.97 -1.41
N ILE A 274 7.44 9.07 -2.14
CA ILE A 274 8.77 8.70 -1.69
C ILE A 274 9.76 9.80 -2.03
N PHE A 275 10.56 10.20 -1.05
CA PHE A 275 11.82 10.89 -1.28
C PHE A 275 12.97 9.94 -0.99
N ASN A 276 13.83 9.68 -1.99
CA ASN A 276 14.97 8.80 -1.84
C ASN A 276 16.31 9.55 -1.93
N SER A 277 17.10 9.50 -0.87
CA SER A 277 18.50 9.92 -0.84
C SER A 277 19.47 8.77 -0.56
N GLY A 278 18.97 7.54 -0.46
CA GLY A 278 19.75 6.31 -0.25
C GLY A 278 19.67 5.36 -1.44
N SER A 279 19.68 4.05 -1.18
CA SER A 279 19.46 3.00 -2.19
C SER A 279 18.01 2.54 -2.19
N MET A 280 17.42 2.37 -3.37
CA MET A 280 16.04 1.91 -3.51
C MET A 280 15.86 0.97 -4.69
N ASN A 281 15.19 -0.17 -4.43
CA ASN A 281 14.63 -1.05 -5.45
C ASN A 281 13.11 -1.14 -5.30
N ILE A 282 12.39 -1.14 -6.42
CA ILE A 282 10.92 -1.27 -6.44
C ILE A 282 10.45 -2.24 -7.52
N LEU A 283 9.52 -3.13 -7.18
CA LEU A 283 8.98 -4.18 -8.06
C LEU A 283 7.46 -4.32 -7.86
N SER A 284 6.72 -4.48 -8.95
CA SER A 284 5.29 -4.85 -8.92
C SER A 284 4.44 -3.92 -8.05
N SER A 285 4.79 -2.64 -7.91
CA SER A 285 4.20 -1.73 -6.92
C SER A 285 3.53 -0.53 -7.57
N ILE A 286 2.57 0.05 -6.85
CA ILE A 286 1.86 1.26 -7.26
C ILE A 286 2.36 2.42 -6.41
N VAL A 287 2.87 3.47 -7.04
CA VAL A 287 3.10 4.77 -6.40
C VAL A 287 2.32 5.81 -7.18
N SER A 288 1.19 6.27 -6.66
CA SER A 288 0.25 7.08 -7.44
C SER A 288 -0.59 8.01 -6.56
N GLY A 289 -1.07 9.13 -7.12
CA GLY A 289 -1.98 10.04 -6.41
C GLY A 289 -1.35 10.74 -5.21
N ASN A 290 -0.01 10.75 -5.13
CA ASN A 290 0.73 11.51 -4.12
C ASN A 290 0.85 12.97 -4.54
N LYS A 291 1.22 13.84 -3.60
CA LYS A 291 1.35 15.29 -3.84
C LYS A 291 2.67 15.81 -3.29
N SER A 292 3.42 16.55 -4.09
CA SER A 292 4.57 17.33 -3.65
C SER A 292 4.44 18.80 -4.04
N SER A 293 5.13 19.68 -3.32
CA SER A 293 5.24 21.10 -3.71
C SER A 293 6.15 21.30 -4.92
N ILE A 294 7.17 20.44 -5.07
CA ILE A 294 8.17 20.51 -6.14
C ILE A 294 8.62 19.11 -6.58
N GLY A 295 9.22 19.03 -7.77
CA GLY A 295 9.72 17.79 -8.35
C GLY A 295 8.62 16.78 -8.69
N PRO A 296 9.00 15.52 -8.95
CA PRO A 296 8.03 14.44 -9.06
C PRO A 296 7.26 14.24 -7.76
N MET A 297 5.96 13.99 -7.89
CA MET A 297 5.04 13.77 -6.79
C MET A 297 5.15 12.36 -6.24
N ASP A 298 5.36 11.36 -7.10
CA ASP A 298 5.40 9.97 -6.66
C ASP A 298 6.75 9.60 -6.06
N ILE A 299 7.84 9.81 -6.81
CA ILE A 299 9.20 9.51 -6.33
C ILE A 299 10.19 10.58 -6.78
N SER A 300 10.77 11.28 -5.82
CA SER A 300 11.96 12.13 -6.02
C SER A 300 13.23 11.40 -5.57
N GLY A 301 14.31 11.61 -6.32
CA GLY A 301 15.62 11.01 -6.07
C GLY A 301 15.87 9.70 -6.81
N ALA A 302 17.16 9.35 -6.94
CA ALA A 302 17.60 8.21 -7.74
C ALA A 302 17.07 6.87 -7.20
N GLY A 303 17.06 5.83 -8.01
CA GLY A 303 16.62 4.49 -7.59
C GLY A 303 16.55 3.56 -8.78
N ASN A 304 16.15 2.32 -8.54
CA ASN A 304 16.08 1.30 -9.58
C ASN A 304 14.72 0.58 -9.57
N SER A 305 14.04 0.61 -10.70
CA SER A 305 12.86 -0.21 -10.93
C SER A 305 13.27 -1.59 -11.42
N LEU A 306 12.70 -2.62 -10.81
CA LEU A 306 12.81 -4.01 -11.26
C LEU A 306 11.65 -4.43 -12.17
N GLY A 307 10.74 -3.49 -12.50
CA GLY A 307 9.63 -3.70 -13.43
C GLY A 307 8.25 -3.80 -12.80
N TYR A 308 7.25 -3.83 -13.69
CA TYR A 308 5.83 -3.98 -13.38
C TYR A 308 5.31 -2.95 -12.36
N ASN A 309 5.85 -1.73 -12.34
CA ASN A 309 5.36 -0.67 -11.46
C ASN A 309 4.40 0.27 -12.18
N ILE A 310 3.53 0.94 -11.41
CA ILE A 310 2.67 2.02 -11.92
C ILE A 310 3.00 3.31 -11.19
N PHE A 311 3.26 4.35 -11.98
CA PHE A 311 3.52 5.72 -11.54
C PHE A 311 2.52 6.69 -12.19
N PHE A 312 1.94 7.59 -11.40
CA PHE A 312 1.03 8.61 -11.89
C PHE A 312 1.77 9.70 -12.68
N ASP A 313 3.04 9.95 -12.35
CA ASP A 313 3.92 10.85 -13.09
C ASP A 313 5.15 10.12 -13.66
N VAL A 314 6.23 10.85 -13.92
CA VAL A 314 7.53 10.26 -14.24
C VAL A 314 8.43 10.42 -13.02
N PRO A 315 8.83 9.31 -12.37
CA PRO A 315 9.73 9.36 -11.22
C PRO A 315 11.20 9.58 -11.64
N ASP A 316 12.04 9.99 -10.70
CA ASP A 316 13.48 10.22 -10.91
C ASP A 316 14.34 8.94 -10.93
N ILE A 317 13.71 7.76 -10.94
CA ILE A 317 14.41 6.47 -10.87
C ILE A 317 14.78 5.93 -12.25
N SER A 318 15.71 4.97 -12.28
CA SER A 318 15.96 4.16 -13.48
C SER A 318 14.78 3.25 -13.74
N LEU A 319 14.05 3.49 -14.84
CA LEU A 319 12.85 2.74 -15.20
C LEU A 319 13.19 1.44 -15.92
N ASN A 320 12.35 0.44 -15.70
CA ASN A 320 12.31 -0.79 -16.47
C ASN A 320 11.28 -0.65 -17.62
N PRO A 321 11.49 -1.27 -18.79
CA PRO A 321 10.53 -1.18 -19.91
C PRO A 321 9.11 -1.69 -19.60
N THR A 322 8.95 -2.50 -18.55
CA THR A 322 7.63 -3.01 -18.11
C THR A 322 6.87 -2.05 -17.19
N ASP A 323 7.48 -0.93 -16.80
CA ASP A 323 6.81 0.07 -15.96
C ASP A 323 5.81 0.91 -16.75
N GLN A 324 4.72 1.28 -16.08
CA GLN A 324 3.70 2.19 -16.60
C GLN A 324 3.86 3.55 -15.92
N THR A 325 4.35 4.55 -16.65
CA THR A 325 4.44 5.95 -16.17
C THR A 325 3.28 6.78 -16.70
N ARG A 326 3.03 7.94 -16.08
CA ARG A 326 1.92 8.83 -16.46
C ARG A 326 0.56 8.11 -16.50
N THR A 327 0.36 7.17 -15.59
CA THR A 327 -0.75 6.23 -15.61
C THR A 327 -1.50 6.30 -14.29
N ASP A 328 -2.80 6.62 -14.35
CA ASP A 328 -3.67 6.52 -13.17
C ASP A 328 -3.91 5.06 -12.83
N ALA A 329 -3.49 4.66 -11.62
CA ALA A 329 -3.69 3.31 -11.11
C ALA A 329 -5.17 2.96 -10.86
N MET A 330 -6.08 3.96 -10.86
CA MET A 330 -7.51 3.79 -10.62
C MET A 330 -7.77 3.09 -9.26
N LEU A 331 -7.23 3.66 -8.19
CA LEU A 331 -7.42 3.16 -6.83
C LEU A 331 -8.72 3.66 -6.21
N ALA A 332 -9.43 2.80 -5.48
CA ALA A 332 -10.48 3.20 -4.56
C ALA A 332 -9.88 3.89 -3.31
N PRO A 333 -10.69 4.65 -2.54
CA PRO A 333 -10.26 5.14 -1.22
C PRO A 333 -9.81 4.01 -0.30
N LEU A 334 -8.96 4.34 0.68
CA LEU A 334 -8.56 3.42 1.74
C LEU A 334 -9.79 3.00 2.55
N ALA A 335 -10.07 1.70 2.61
CA ALA A 335 -11.26 1.16 3.25
C ALA A 335 -11.03 -0.27 3.75
N ASP A 336 -11.99 -0.77 4.53
CA ASP A 336 -12.09 -2.19 4.84
C ASP A 336 -12.57 -2.96 3.59
N ASN A 337 -11.64 -3.61 2.90
CA ASN A 337 -11.96 -4.48 1.76
C ASN A 337 -11.76 -5.97 2.12
N GLY A 338 -11.90 -6.30 3.41
CA GLY A 338 -11.54 -7.59 3.99
C GLY A 338 -10.06 -7.72 4.33
N GLY A 339 -9.70 -8.79 5.03
CA GLY A 339 -8.34 -9.03 5.53
C GLY A 339 -8.08 -8.39 6.90
N PRO A 340 -6.82 -8.39 7.37
CA PRO A 340 -6.47 -7.91 8.70
C PRO A 340 -6.36 -6.38 8.79
N THR A 341 -6.15 -5.69 7.67
CA THR A 341 -5.87 -4.24 7.62
C THR A 341 -6.57 -3.58 6.42
N PHE A 342 -6.77 -2.26 6.48
CA PHE A 342 -7.42 -1.51 5.39
C PHE A 342 -6.54 -1.46 4.13
N THR A 343 -7.15 -1.54 2.96
CA THR A 343 -6.48 -1.53 1.66
C THR A 343 -7.13 -0.54 0.71
N GLN A 344 -6.50 -0.31 -0.43
CA GLN A 344 -7.12 0.39 -1.56
C GLN A 344 -7.42 -0.60 -2.66
N ALA A 345 -8.70 -0.87 -2.89
CA ALA A 345 -9.12 -1.78 -3.95
C ALA A 345 -8.80 -1.19 -5.33
N LEU A 346 -8.48 -2.08 -6.28
CA LEU A 346 -8.36 -1.71 -7.68
C LEU A 346 -9.76 -1.48 -8.25
N LEU A 347 -10.01 -0.29 -8.81
CA LEU A 347 -11.27 -0.03 -9.49
C LEU A 347 -11.33 -0.86 -10.78
N PRO A 348 -12.52 -1.28 -11.20
CA PRO A 348 -12.68 -2.01 -12.45
C PRO A 348 -12.07 -1.28 -13.64
N GLY A 349 -11.18 -1.98 -14.35
CA GLY A 349 -10.47 -1.43 -15.50
C GLY A 349 -9.11 -0.84 -15.17
N SER A 350 -8.72 -0.90 -13.89
CA SER A 350 -7.40 -0.48 -13.44
C SER A 350 -6.29 -1.10 -14.31
N PRO A 351 -5.27 -0.31 -14.67
CA PRO A 351 -4.08 -0.81 -15.35
C PRO A 351 -3.21 -1.74 -14.51
N ALA A 352 -3.52 -1.89 -13.21
CA ALA A 352 -2.83 -2.82 -12.32
C ALA A 352 -3.35 -4.25 -12.41
N ILE A 353 -4.58 -4.45 -12.90
CA ILE A 353 -5.23 -5.76 -12.93
C ILE A 353 -4.55 -6.67 -13.97
N ASP A 354 -4.24 -7.90 -13.58
CA ASP A 354 -3.59 -8.94 -14.40
C ASP A 354 -2.31 -8.43 -15.10
N SER A 355 -1.59 -7.51 -14.48
CA SER A 355 -0.52 -6.74 -15.14
C SER A 355 0.84 -6.90 -14.48
N SER A 356 0.97 -7.80 -13.48
CA SER A 356 2.25 -8.13 -12.85
C SER A 356 2.78 -9.51 -13.27
N VAL A 357 3.84 -9.95 -12.59
CA VAL A 357 4.51 -11.23 -12.73
C VAL A 357 4.47 -12.00 -11.40
N THR A 358 4.55 -13.32 -11.47
CA THR A 358 4.74 -14.15 -10.27
C THR A 358 6.08 -13.86 -9.61
N ILE A 359 6.05 -13.48 -8.34
CA ILE A 359 7.24 -13.18 -7.53
C ILE A 359 7.37 -14.26 -6.46
N ASN A 360 8.55 -14.87 -6.36
CA ASN A 360 8.81 -15.92 -5.39
C ASN A 360 8.61 -15.40 -3.96
N GLY A 361 7.82 -16.11 -3.15
CA GLY A 361 7.48 -15.72 -1.77
C GLY A 361 6.31 -14.74 -1.65
N VAL A 362 5.74 -14.24 -2.76
CA VAL A 362 4.56 -13.36 -2.77
C VAL A 362 3.35 -14.13 -3.30
N ASN A 363 2.78 -14.97 -2.44
CA ASN A 363 1.72 -15.92 -2.82
C ASN A 363 0.30 -15.38 -2.57
N THR A 364 0.19 -14.30 -1.80
CA THR A 364 -1.07 -13.64 -1.45
C THR A 364 -0.95 -12.12 -1.55
N ASP A 365 -2.07 -11.41 -1.51
CA ASP A 365 -2.12 -9.96 -1.34
C ASP A 365 -2.15 -9.56 0.15
N GLN A 366 -2.32 -8.27 0.43
CA GLN A 366 -2.41 -7.73 1.79
C GLN A 366 -3.51 -8.39 2.65
N ARG A 367 -4.57 -8.88 2.02
CA ARG A 367 -5.75 -9.44 2.67
C ARG A 367 -5.69 -10.95 2.82
N ASN A 368 -4.57 -11.56 2.42
CA ASN A 368 -4.39 -12.99 2.25
C ASN A 368 -5.19 -13.61 1.09
N VAL A 369 -5.61 -12.84 0.09
CA VAL A 369 -6.19 -13.39 -1.14
C VAL A 369 -5.07 -14.02 -1.97
N PRO A 370 -5.18 -15.28 -2.43
CA PRO A 370 -4.15 -15.92 -3.24
C PRO A 370 -3.91 -15.22 -4.57
N ARG A 371 -2.66 -15.19 -5.03
CA ARG A 371 -2.30 -14.66 -6.35
C ARG A 371 -1.96 -15.80 -7.33
N PRO A 372 -2.35 -15.73 -8.62
CA PRO A 372 -3.29 -14.77 -9.20
C PRO A 372 -4.77 -15.18 -9.00
N GLN A 373 -5.68 -14.22 -9.03
CA GLN A 373 -7.13 -14.46 -9.14
C GLN A 373 -7.63 -14.37 -10.60
N GLY A 374 -6.82 -13.79 -11.49
CA GLY A 374 -7.05 -13.75 -12.93
C GLY A 374 -5.94 -14.45 -13.73
N ASN A 375 -5.55 -13.86 -14.84
CA ASN A 375 -4.51 -14.39 -15.72
C ASN A 375 -3.10 -14.20 -15.17
N ALA A 376 -2.88 -13.16 -14.35
CA ALA A 376 -1.60 -12.85 -13.74
C ALA A 376 -1.82 -12.11 -12.41
N PRO A 377 -0.82 -12.02 -11.53
CA PRO A 377 -0.97 -11.23 -10.31
C PRO A 377 -1.20 -9.75 -10.65
N ASP A 378 -1.90 -9.06 -9.77
CA ASP A 378 -2.09 -7.63 -9.88
C ASP A 378 -0.89 -6.85 -9.35
N ILE A 379 -0.62 -5.68 -9.95
CA ILE A 379 0.36 -4.73 -9.43
C ILE A 379 -0.18 -4.10 -8.13
N GLY A 380 0.67 -3.92 -7.13
CA GLY A 380 0.34 -3.29 -5.85
C GLY A 380 -0.09 -4.28 -4.76
N ALA A 381 -0.62 -3.75 -3.66
CA ALA A 381 -0.93 -4.52 -2.44
C ALA A 381 -2.22 -5.35 -2.49
N PHE A 382 -3.01 -5.22 -3.56
CA PHE A 382 -4.37 -5.75 -3.66
C PHE A 382 -4.50 -6.64 -4.89
N GLU A 383 -5.11 -7.82 -4.73
CA GLU A 383 -5.46 -8.75 -5.80
C GLU A 383 -6.98 -8.76 -6.05
N ALA A 384 -7.40 -8.28 -7.21
CA ALA A 384 -8.79 -8.15 -7.58
C ALA A 384 -9.44 -9.52 -7.84
N VAL A 385 -10.49 -9.83 -7.08
CA VAL A 385 -11.28 -11.05 -7.23
C VAL A 385 -12.45 -10.78 -8.16
N GLY A 386 -12.56 -11.52 -9.27
CA GLY A 386 -13.71 -11.45 -10.18
C GLY A 386 -13.80 -10.17 -11.03
N VAL A 387 -12.84 -9.25 -10.91
CA VAL A 387 -12.75 -8.03 -11.74
C VAL A 387 -12.00 -8.32 -13.04
N VAL A 388 -12.50 -9.29 -13.82
CA VAL A 388 -11.93 -9.64 -15.13
C VAL A 388 -12.76 -8.95 -16.21
N GLY A 389 -12.70 -7.62 -16.26
CA GLY A 389 -13.46 -6.83 -17.25
C GLY A 389 -12.58 -6.45 -18.43
N ALA A 390 -12.73 -7.13 -19.57
CA ALA A 390 -12.07 -6.72 -20.83
C ALA A 390 -12.31 -5.22 -21.10
N ARG A 391 -11.23 -4.48 -21.37
CA ARG A 391 -11.28 -3.05 -21.73
C ARG A 391 -12.11 -2.90 -23.02
N PRO A 392 -13.31 -2.29 -22.96
CA PRO A 392 -14.11 -2.16 -24.17
C PRO A 392 -13.42 -1.19 -25.13
N THR A 393 -13.33 -1.58 -26.40
CA THR A 393 -12.87 -0.77 -27.52
C THR A 393 -13.95 -0.74 -28.59
N VAL A 394 -13.96 0.29 -29.46
CA VAL A 394 -14.86 0.32 -30.62
C VAL A 394 -14.23 -0.48 -31.76
N VAL A 395 -14.86 -1.59 -32.14
CA VAL A 395 -14.39 -2.52 -33.18
C VAL A 395 -14.87 -2.10 -34.55
N SER A 396 -16.07 -1.50 -34.65
CA SER A 396 -16.58 -1.01 -35.93
C SER A 396 -17.57 0.14 -35.75
N LEU A 397 -17.66 0.98 -36.78
CA LEU A 397 -18.66 2.03 -36.91
C LEU A 397 -19.33 1.93 -38.28
N VAL A 398 -20.65 1.71 -38.28
CA VAL A 398 -21.43 1.59 -39.52
C VAL A 398 -22.47 2.69 -39.59
N ARG A 399 -22.49 3.44 -40.69
CA ARG A 399 -23.57 4.37 -41.01
C ARG A 399 -24.60 3.66 -41.88
N SER A 400 -25.85 3.59 -41.43
CA SER A 400 -26.98 3.22 -42.26
C SER A 400 -27.85 4.45 -42.56
N SER A 401 -28.11 4.69 -43.84
CA SER A 401 -28.97 5.77 -44.31
C SER A 401 -29.86 5.24 -45.41
N LEU A 402 -31.17 5.17 -45.14
CA LEU A 402 -32.20 4.95 -46.17
C LEU A 402 -32.66 6.31 -46.72
N ARG A 403 -33.03 6.35 -48.01
CA ARG A 403 -33.60 7.58 -48.61
C ARG A 403 -34.80 8.02 -47.77
N ASN A 404 -34.80 9.29 -47.33
CA ASN A 404 -35.85 9.95 -46.53
C ASN A 404 -36.04 9.45 -45.08
N GLN A 405 -35.02 8.85 -44.45
CA GLN A 405 -35.08 8.46 -43.04
C GLN A 405 -33.99 9.14 -42.17
N PRO A 406 -34.19 9.25 -40.84
CA PRO A 406 -33.14 9.61 -39.89
C PRO A 406 -31.88 8.77 -40.09
N THR A 407 -30.70 9.34 -39.86
CA THR A 407 -29.43 8.59 -40.02
C THR A 407 -29.14 7.81 -38.76
N LYS A 408 -28.83 6.52 -38.93
CA LYS A 408 -28.41 5.62 -37.85
C LYS A 408 -26.90 5.37 -37.92
N LEU A 409 -26.23 5.45 -36.78
CA LEU A 409 -24.82 5.11 -36.61
C LEU A 409 -24.72 3.97 -35.61
N VAL A 410 -24.19 2.82 -36.03
CA VAL A 410 -24.06 1.63 -35.20
C VAL A 410 -22.59 1.48 -34.80
N LEU A 411 -22.29 1.61 -33.52
CA LEU A 411 -20.99 1.29 -32.94
C LEU A 411 -21.02 -0.15 -32.43
N THR A 412 -20.02 -0.94 -32.76
CA THR A 412 -19.81 -2.29 -32.18
C THR A 412 -18.63 -2.26 -31.22
N PHE A 413 -18.78 -2.85 -30.04
CA PHE A 413 -17.75 -2.88 -29.00
C PHE A 413 -17.12 -4.27 -28.86
N SER A 414 -15.86 -4.32 -28.42
CA SER A 414 -15.13 -5.59 -28.18
C SER A 414 -15.72 -6.37 -27.00
N ALA A 415 -16.26 -5.65 -26.01
CA ALA A 415 -16.86 -6.19 -24.80
C ALA A 415 -18.26 -5.60 -24.55
N ALA A 416 -18.98 -6.16 -23.59
CA ALA A 416 -20.25 -5.60 -23.15
C ALA A 416 -20.06 -4.21 -22.53
N MET A 417 -21.08 -3.36 -22.64
CA MET A 417 -21.11 -1.99 -22.11
C MET A 417 -22.17 -1.90 -21.01
N SER A 418 -21.97 -1.00 -20.04
CA SER A 418 -23.01 -0.59 -19.09
C SER A 418 -24.18 0.00 -19.87
N SER A 419 -25.37 -0.58 -19.71
CA SER A 419 -26.57 -0.14 -20.42
C SER A 419 -26.91 1.33 -20.12
N ALA A 420 -26.70 1.79 -18.89
CA ALA A 420 -26.94 3.19 -18.51
C ALA A 420 -26.04 4.15 -19.29
N ASN A 421 -24.72 3.90 -19.32
CA ASN A 421 -23.77 4.78 -19.99
C ASN A 421 -23.84 4.69 -21.52
N ALA A 422 -24.07 3.49 -22.05
CA ALA A 422 -24.18 3.24 -23.48
C ALA A 422 -25.44 3.87 -24.11
N GLN A 423 -26.50 4.09 -23.31
CA GLN A 423 -27.74 4.73 -23.76
C GLN A 423 -27.78 6.23 -23.43
N ASP A 424 -26.82 6.74 -22.67
CA ASP A 424 -26.71 8.18 -22.40
C ASP A 424 -26.19 8.91 -23.65
N VAL A 425 -27.07 9.68 -24.28
CA VAL A 425 -26.75 10.46 -25.50
C VAL A 425 -25.67 11.50 -25.27
N SER A 426 -25.44 11.95 -24.03
CA SER A 426 -24.40 12.94 -23.72
C SER A 426 -22.98 12.40 -23.92
N ASN A 427 -22.82 11.07 -23.89
CA ASN A 427 -21.56 10.40 -24.19
C ASN A 427 -21.19 10.41 -25.69
N TYR A 428 -22.05 10.95 -26.55
CA TYR A 428 -21.83 10.98 -27.99
C TYR A 428 -21.93 12.40 -28.53
N THR A 429 -20.93 12.82 -29.29
CA THR A 429 -20.93 14.12 -29.97
C THR A 429 -20.75 13.92 -31.46
N LEU A 430 -21.66 14.49 -32.25
CA LEU A 430 -21.60 14.46 -33.72
C LEU A 430 -21.52 15.89 -34.26
N VAL A 431 -20.51 16.19 -35.07
CA VAL A 431 -20.29 17.54 -35.63
C VAL A 431 -19.97 17.47 -37.13
N PRO A 432 -20.45 18.42 -37.96
CA PRO A 432 -19.95 18.60 -39.31
C PRO A 432 -18.43 18.78 -39.33
N SER A 433 -17.75 18.16 -40.28
CA SER A 433 -16.30 18.25 -40.44
C SER A 433 -15.89 18.36 -41.90
N GLY A 434 -14.60 18.59 -42.15
CA GLY A 434 -13.99 18.36 -43.46
C GLY A 434 -13.47 16.92 -43.62
N PRO A 435 -12.90 16.58 -44.80
CA PRO A 435 -12.31 15.27 -45.08
C PRO A 435 -11.21 14.84 -44.09
N ALA A 436 -10.44 15.81 -43.58
CA ALA A 436 -9.40 15.60 -42.59
C ALA A 436 -9.92 15.55 -41.13
N GLY A 437 -11.24 15.53 -40.91
CA GLY A 437 -11.83 15.53 -39.56
C GLY A 437 -11.74 16.86 -38.80
N ARG A 438 -11.18 17.91 -39.43
CA ARG A 438 -11.13 19.25 -38.88
C ARG A 438 -12.53 19.85 -38.84
N THR A 439 -12.91 20.34 -37.66
CA THR A 439 -14.14 21.10 -37.43
C THR A 439 -13.89 22.58 -37.66
N ARG A 440 -14.86 23.30 -38.19
CA ARG A 440 -14.77 24.78 -38.28
C ARG A 440 -14.95 25.39 -36.88
N LEU A 441 -14.34 26.54 -36.64
CA LEU A 441 -14.62 27.35 -35.45
C LEU A 441 -16.14 27.59 -35.33
N HIS A 442 -16.69 27.38 -34.13
CA HIS A 442 -18.12 27.53 -33.81
C HIS A 442 -19.10 26.55 -34.50
N THR A 443 -18.62 25.38 -34.94
CA THR A 443 -19.52 24.35 -35.49
C THR A 443 -20.47 23.83 -34.39
N ARG A 444 -21.78 24.00 -34.58
CA ARG A 444 -22.79 23.47 -33.65
C ARG A 444 -22.91 21.94 -33.77
N PRO A 445 -22.96 21.20 -32.65
CA PRO A 445 -23.24 19.77 -32.65
C PRO A 445 -24.58 19.45 -33.32
N ILE A 446 -24.61 18.34 -34.04
CA ILE A 446 -25.85 17.75 -34.55
C ILE A 446 -26.45 16.92 -33.41
N PRO A 447 -27.70 17.18 -33.01
CA PRO A 447 -28.33 16.42 -31.95
C PRO A 447 -28.41 14.93 -32.28
N ILE A 448 -28.00 14.12 -31.32
CA ILE A 448 -28.29 12.68 -31.27
C ILE A 448 -29.57 12.54 -30.45
N THR A 449 -30.63 12.05 -31.08
CA THR A 449 -31.97 11.98 -30.50
C THR A 449 -32.19 10.72 -29.68
N SER A 450 -31.42 9.66 -29.93
CA SER A 450 -31.44 8.43 -29.14
C SER A 450 -30.14 7.65 -29.29
N ALA A 451 -29.82 6.89 -28.24
CA ALA A 451 -28.79 5.86 -28.23
C ALA A 451 -29.43 4.58 -27.65
N VAL A 452 -29.48 3.50 -28.44
CA VAL A 452 -30.09 2.23 -28.04
C VAL A 452 -29.01 1.17 -27.98
N TYR A 453 -28.84 0.53 -26.82
CA TYR A 453 -27.83 -0.50 -26.60
C TYR A 453 -28.43 -1.91 -26.77
N ASP A 454 -27.78 -2.75 -27.58
CA ASP A 454 -28.03 -4.18 -27.70
C ASP A 454 -26.88 -4.96 -27.02
N PRO A 455 -27.12 -5.56 -25.84
CA PRO A 455 -26.10 -6.31 -25.12
C PRO A 455 -25.62 -7.58 -25.84
N ALA A 456 -26.49 -8.25 -26.59
CA ALA A 456 -26.17 -9.51 -27.27
C ALA A 456 -25.24 -9.26 -28.46
N ALA A 457 -25.54 -8.22 -29.24
CA ALA A 457 -24.70 -7.81 -30.36
C ALA A 457 -23.51 -6.93 -29.94
N LYS A 458 -23.46 -6.47 -28.68
CA LYS A 458 -22.52 -5.45 -28.18
C LYS A 458 -22.52 -4.19 -29.04
N THR A 459 -23.71 -3.75 -29.46
CA THR A 459 -23.83 -2.57 -30.34
C THR A 459 -24.61 -1.43 -29.70
N VAL A 460 -24.23 -0.20 -30.03
CA VAL A 460 -25.04 0.99 -29.76
C VAL A 460 -25.49 1.59 -31.08
N THR A 461 -26.80 1.73 -31.26
CA THR A 461 -27.40 2.41 -32.40
C THR A 461 -27.77 3.83 -32.02
N LEU A 462 -27.02 4.80 -32.55
CA LEU A 462 -27.30 6.23 -32.42
C LEU A 462 -28.24 6.69 -33.53
N THR A 463 -29.25 7.48 -33.20
CA THR A 463 -30.15 8.11 -34.19
C THR A 463 -29.94 9.61 -34.20
N SER A 464 -29.87 10.19 -35.39
CA SER A 464 -29.80 11.64 -35.60
C SER A 464 -30.74 12.06 -36.72
N ARG A 465 -30.95 13.38 -36.88
CA ARG A 465 -31.58 13.91 -38.09
C ARG A 465 -30.88 13.40 -39.36
N ARG A 466 -31.56 13.45 -40.50
CA ARG A 466 -30.97 13.07 -41.78
C ARG A 466 -29.65 13.84 -42.00
N LEU A 467 -28.57 13.08 -42.18
CA LEU A 467 -27.26 13.59 -42.56
C LEU A 467 -27.09 13.49 -44.08
N ASP A 468 -26.48 14.50 -44.69
CA ASP A 468 -26.10 14.44 -46.11
C ASP A 468 -25.06 13.31 -46.32
N ALA A 469 -25.28 12.47 -47.33
CA ALA A 469 -24.35 11.39 -47.66
C ALA A 469 -23.02 11.90 -48.25
N ARG A 470 -23.02 13.11 -48.83
CA ARG A 470 -21.84 13.74 -49.45
C ARG A 470 -21.02 14.59 -48.48
N ALA A 471 -21.53 14.84 -47.29
CA ALA A 471 -20.85 15.62 -46.26
C ALA A 471 -20.05 14.72 -45.31
N TYR A 472 -19.04 15.32 -44.66
CA TYR A 472 -18.21 14.68 -43.65
C TYR A 472 -18.69 15.07 -42.25
N PHE A 473 -18.64 14.12 -41.32
CA PHE A 473 -18.99 14.33 -39.92
C PHE A 473 -17.95 13.68 -39.02
N ARG A 474 -17.63 14.31 -37.89
CA ARG A 474 -16.82 13.70 -36.84
C ARG A 474 -17.73 13.21 -35.72
N LEU A 475 -17.65 11.92 -35.41
CA LEU A 475 -18.26 11.32 -34.24
C LEU A 475 -17.21 11.15 -33.15
N THR A 476 -17.57 11.54 -31.93
CA THR A 476 -16.81 11.27 -30.72
C THR A 476 -17.68 10.46 -29.77
N ALA A 477 -17.20 9.29 -29.36
CA ALA A 477 -17.78 8.51 -28.27
C ALA A 477 -16.87 8.68 -27.04
N SER A 478 -17.42 9.25 -25.99
CA SER A 478 -16.68 9.68 -24.81
C SER A 478 -16.35 8.48 -23.92
N GLY A 479 -15.07 8.20 -23.71
CA GLY A 479 -14.60 7.29 -22.67
C GLY A 479 -14.29 8.01 -21.36
N THR A 480 -14.21 9.34 -21.37
CA THR A 480 -13.63 10.13 -20.27
C THR A 480 -14.46 10.07 -18.98
N PRO A 481 -13.83 9.77 -17.81
CA PRO A 481 -14.50 9.81 -16.51
C PRO A 481 -15.04 11.20 -16.16
N PRO A 482 -16.06 11.32 -15.28
CA PRO A 482 -16.73 10.22 -14.57
C PRO A 482 -17.92 9.58 -15.34
N ALA A 483 -18.41 10.24 -16.40
CA ALA A 483 -19.66 9.87 -17.07
C ALA A 483 -19.49 8.98 -18.31
N GLY A 484 -18.25 8.86 -18.82
CA GLY A 484 -17.92 8.19 -20.06
C GLY A 484 -18.40 6.74 -20.18
N LEU A 485 -18.37 6.25 -21.41
CA LEU A 485 -18.68 4.88 -21.78
C LEU A 485 -17.80 3.91 -21.02
N LYS A 486 -18.43 2.88 -20.42
CA LYS A 486 -17.75 1.88 -19.59
C LYS A 486 -18.43 0.51 -19.68
N SER A 487 -17.72 -0.55 -19.33
CA SER A 487 -18.26 -1.91 -19.22
C SER A 487 -19.27 -2.01 -18.07
N PRO A 488 -20.08 -3.09 -17.98
CA PRO A 488 -20.97 -3.34 -16.83
C PRO A 488 -20.22 -3.35 -15.50
N ASN A 489 -18.96 -3.78 -15.55
CA ASN A 489 -18.11 -3.85 -14.37
C ASN A 489 -17.47 -2.49 -14.04
N GLY A 490 -17.55 -1.48 -14.92
CA GLY A 490 -17.06 -0.12 -14.63
C GLY A 490 -15.78 0.28 -15.38
N VAL A 491 -15.23 -0.58 -16.23
CA VAL A 491 -14.01 -0.30 -17.04
C VAL A 491 -14.33 0.70 -18.15
N PHE A 492 -13.74 1.89 -18.12
CA PHE A 492 -13.96 2.90 -19.16
C PHE A 492 -13.45 2.46 -20.55
N LEU A 493 -14.08 3.00 -21.59
CA LEU A 493 -13.72 2.77 -22.98
C LEU A 493 -12.25 3.14 -23.24
N ASP A 494 -11.50 2.25 -23.88
CA ASP A 494 -10.26 2.60 -24.57
C ASP A 494 -10.62 3.00 -26.00
N GLY A 495 -11.08 4.24 -26.15
CA GLY A 495 -11.50 4.75 -27.45
C GLY A 495 -10.32 5.02 -28.40
N SER A 496 -9.11 5.17 -27.85
CA SER A 496 -7.88 5.36 -28.64
C SER A 496 -7.32 4.06 -29.22
N GLY A 497 -7.70 2.90 -28.65
CA GLY A 497 -7.15 1.59 -28.99
C GLY A 497 -5.67 1.42 -28.62
N ARG A 498 -5.16 2.23 -27.68
CA ARG A 498 -3.75 2.23 -27.24
C ARG A 498 -3.55 1.59 -25.87
N GLY A 499 -4.59 0.93 -25.35
CA GLY A 499 -4.58 0.34 -24.02
C GLY A 499 -4.90 1.33 -22.90
N LEU A 500 -5.31 2.57 -23.21
CA LEU A 500 -5.60 3.60 -22.19
C LEU A 500 -7.11 3.73 -21.97
N PRO A 501 -7.68 3.16 -20.88
CA PRO A 501 -9.08 3.36 -20.54
C PRO A 501 -9.35 4.83 -20.22
N GLY A 502 -10.57 5.30 -20.50
CA GLY A 502 -10.93 6.71 -20.32
C GLY A 502 -10.70 7.58 -21.56
N SER A 503 -10.14 7.02 -22.63
CA SER A 503 -9.86 7.73 -23.87
C SER A 503 -11.07 7.75 -24.82
N ASN A 504 -11.19 8.82 -25.61
CA ASN A 504 -12.32 9.00 -26.52
C ASN A 504 -12.08 8.30 -27.85
N TYR A 505 -13.11 7.62 -28.37
CA TYR A 505 -13.10 7.14 -29.74
C TYR A 505 -13.50 8.27 -30.67
N VAL A 506 -12.70 8.54 -31.70
CA VAL A 506 -12.94 9.60 -32.67
C VAL A 506 -12.86 9.06 -34.09
N ALA A 507 -13.94 9.23 -34.86
CA ALA A 507 -14.01 8.78 -36.24
C ALA A 507 -14.59 9.86 -37.16
N VAL A 508 -14.09 9.91 -38.40
CA VAL A 508 -14.62 10.76 -39.47
C VAL A 508 -15.49 9.90 -40.39
N ILE A 509 -16.76 10.27 -40.51
CA ILE A 509 -17.80 9.58 -41.26
C ILE A 509 -18.05 10.30 -42.59
N HIS A 510 -18.04 9.55 -43.69
CA HIS A 510 -18.40 10.04 -45.03
C HIS A 510 -19.03 8.93 -45.86
N GLY A 511 -20.00 9.28 -46.72
CA GLY A 511 -20.74 8.29 -47.50
C GLY A 511 -21.57 7.34 -46.65
N ALA A 512 -22.03 6.23 -47.25
CA ALA A 512 -22.81 5.17 -46.61
C ALA A 512 -21.97 3.91 -46.29
N ARG A 513 -20.66 4.06 -46.06
CA ARG A 513 -19.75 2.92 -45.85
C ARG A 513 -19.59 2.56 -44.37
N ALA A 514 -19.32 1.29 -44.11
CA ALA A 514 -18.72 0.82 -42.87
C ALA A 514 -17.29 1.34 -42.74
N LEU A 515 -16.93 1.84 -41.57
CA LEU A 515 -15.57 2.27 -41.24
C LEU A 515 -15.03 1.30 -40.18
N ALA A 516 -13.98 0.55 -40.56
CA ALA A 516 -13.12 -0.10 -39.58
C ALA A 516 -12.22 0.96 -38.92
N PRO A 517 -11.77 0.76 -37.67
CA PRO A 517 -10.69 1.56 -37.09
C PRO A 517 -9.50 1.56 -38.06
N ARG A 518 -8.89 2.72 -38.28
CA ARG A 518 -7.64 2.77 -39.05
C ARG A 518 -6.57 2.07 -38.22
N GLU A 519 -6.10 0.91 -38.67
CA GLU A 519 -4.78 0.43 -38.26
C GLU A 519 -3.75 1.48 -38.65
N ASN A 520 -2.94 1.88 -37.67
CA ASN A 520 -1.74 2.69 -37.73
C ASN A 520 -1.40 3.32 -39.09
N LEU A 521 -1.89 4.53 -39.33
CA LEU A 521 -1.12 5.49 -40.13
C LEU A 521 0.05 5.94 -39.25
N ALA A 522 1.19 5.25 -39.41
CA ALA A 522 2.48 5.80 -39.07
C ALA A 522 2.53 7.22 -39.62
N ILE A 523 2.76 8.19 -38.72
CA ILE A 523 3.04 9.55 -39.12
C ILE A 523 4.30 9.47 -39.98
N LYS A 524 4.14 9.61 -41.30
CA LYS A 524 5.26 9.92 -42.20
C LYS A 524 5.83 11.24 -41.71
N THR A 525 6.95 11.16 -41.02
CA THR A 525 7.87 12.29 -40.88
C THR A 525 8.43 12.62 -42.25
N GLY A 526 8.34 13.89 -42.63
CA GLY A 526 9.25 14.43 -43.62
C GLY A 526 8.83 15.80 -44.12
N PRO A 527 9.72 16.46 -44.86
CA PRO A 527 11.16 16.60 -44.59
C PRO A 527 11.45 17.68 -43.53
#